data_AF-A0A1B3ZI92-F1
#
_entry.id   AF-A0A1B3ZI92-F1
#
_cell.length_a   1.000
_cell.length_b   1.000
_cell.length_c   1.000
_cell.angle_alpha   90.00
_cell.angle_beta   90.00
_cell.angle_gamma   90.00
#
_symmetry.space_group_name_H-M   'P 1'
#
loop_
_entity.id
_entity.type
_entity.pdbx_description
1 polymer ?
#
loop_
_entity_poly.entity_id
_entity_poly.type
_entity_poly.pdbx_seq_one_letter_code
_entity_poly.pdbx_strand_id
1 'polypeptide(L)'
;MRHRYVAGAYGLVAADPVTLAKEYLSARYATSHEFITEEARANWVAAVAAFGVYAWGARFHAACTASFCGPAAQQKEPVCDSCASADIVRDASAMWDSRTGQWSFVDIYDCHTCQACEREGDTIVRWRPHQGVEPIFRFIQEAPAC
;
A
#
# COMPACT_ATOMS: atom_id res chain seq x y z
N MET A 1 12.39 -12.00 -6.80
CA MET A 1 12.95 -10.75 -7.35
C MET A 1 12.01 -10.24 -8.43
N ARG A 2 11.59 -8.99 -8.34
CA ARG A 2 10.32 -8.49 -8.88
C ARG A 2 10.20 -8.57 -10.42
N HIS A 3 9.08 -9.14 -10.88
CA HIS A 3 8.57 -9.17 -12.26
C HIS A 3 7.05 -8.91 -12.24
N ARG A 4 6.56 -7.67 -12.10
CA ARG A 4 5.10 -7.47 -12.11
C ARG A 4 4.52 -6.35 -12.99
N TYR A 5 5.25 -5.30 -13.35
CA TYR A 5 4.70 -4.25 -14.24
C TYR A 5 5.62 -3.81 -15.37
N VAL A 6 6.93 -3.78 -15.11
CA VAL A 6 7.96 -3.48 -16.11
C VAL A 6 9.04 -4.55 -16.00
N ALA A 7 9.12 -5.46 -16.97
CA ALA A 7 10.01 -6.63 -16.89
C ALA A 7 11.48 -6.33 -17.27
N GLY A 8 11.82 -5.07 -17.59
CA GLY A 8 13.16 -4.64 -17.99
C GLY A 8 13.17 -3.25 -18.62
N ALA A 9 14.34 -2.77 -19.04
CA ALA A 9 14.53 -1.41 -19.58
C ALA A 9 13.59 -1.06 -20.74
N TYR A 10 13.31 -2.01 -21.63
CA TYR A 10 12.35 -1.82 -22.73
C TYR A 10 10.92 -1.55 -22.23
N GLY A 11 10.48 -2.29 -21.20
CA GLY A 11 9.15 -2.09 -20.63
C GLY A 11 9.01 -0.72 -19.96
N LEU A 12 10.12 -0.15 -19.47
CA LEU A 12 10.15 1.18 -18.88
C LEU A 12 9.96 2.25 -19.97
N VAL A 13 10.67 2.09 -21.09
CA VAL A 13 10.59 3.02 -22.24
C VAL A 13 9.22 2.99 -22.91
N ALA A 14 8.59 1.82 -23.01
CA ALA A 14 7.29 1.66 -23.66
C ALA A 14 6.10 1.96 -22.72
N ALA A 15 6.32 2.15 -21.41
CA ALA A 15 5.25 2.33 -20.45
C ALA A 15 4.53 3.68 -20.61
N ASP A 16 3.21 3.64 -20.62
CA ASP A 16 2.36 4.82 -20.48
C ASP A 16 2.52 5.44 -19.06
N PRO A 17 2.16 6.72 -18.87
CA PRO A 17 2.39 7.41 -17.60
C PRO A 17 1.67 6.77 -16.40
N VAL A 18 0.54 6.08 -16.59
CA VAL A 18 -0.19 5.41 -15.50
C VAL A 18 0.52 4.13 -15.08
N THR A 19 0.94 3.32 -16.05
CA THR A 19 1.74 2.11 -15.77
C THR A 19 3.04 2.46 -15.07
N LEU A 20 3.72 3.52 -15.52
CA LEU A 20 4.95 3.97 -14.89
C LEU A 20 4.74 4.57 -13.49
N ALA A 21 3.63 5.30 -13.26
CA ALA A 21 3.26 5.81 -11.94
C ALA A 21 2.96 4.69 -10.93
N LYS A 22 2.29 3.62 -11.37
CA LYS A 22 2.05 2.43 -10.54
C LYS A 22 3.34 1.73 -10.16
N GLU A 23 4.27 1.59 -11.11
CA GLU A 23 5.58 1.02 -10.84
C GLU A 23 6.38 1.88 -9.85
N TYR A 24 6.40 3.19 -10.06
CA TYR A 24 7.04 4.16 -9.17
C TYR A 24 6.51 4.06 -7.73
N LEU A 25 5.20 4.17 -7.55
CA LEU A 25 4.57 4.15 -6.23
C LEU A 25 4.76 2.78 -5.57
N SER A 26 4.59 1.70 -6.33
CA SER A 26 4.78 0.36 -5.78
C SER A 26 6.21 0.13 -5.32
N ALA A 27 7.23 0.57 -6.08
CA ALA A 27 8.61 0.46 -5.64
C ALA A 27 8.94 1.42 -4.48
N ARG A 28 8.32 2.61 -4.45
CA ARG A 28 8.51 3.61 -3.39
C ARG A 28 8.04 3.10 -2.03
N TYR A 29 6.98 2.30 -1.99
CA TYR A 29 6.41 1.74 -0.77
C TYR A 29 6.62 0.23 -0.62
N ALA A 30 7.44 -0.40 -1.48
CA ALA A 30 7.74 -1.82 -1.39
C ALA A 30 8.52 -2.14 -0.10
N THR A 31 8.26 -3.32 0.47
CA THR A 31 9.03 -3.87 1.59
C THR A 31 10.27 -4.62 1.10
N SER A 32 11.18 -4.96 2.03
CA SER A 32 12.49 -5.56 1.76
C SER A 32 12.48 -6.89 0.99
N HIS A 33 11.33 -7.53 0.78
CA HIS A 33 11.23 -8.81 0.05
C HIS A 33 11.19 -8.64 -1.49
N GLU A 34 10.99 -7.42 -1.99
CA GLU A 34 10.89 -7.16 -3.44
C GLU A 34 12.23 -6.78 -4.08
N PHE A 35 13.17 -6.28 -3.29
CA PHE A 35 14.51 -5.83 -3.69
C PHE A 35 15.59 -6.50 -2.85
N ILE A 36 16.76 -6.76 -3.44
CA ILE A 36 17.89 -7.38 -2.72
C ILE A 36 18.38 -6.46 -1.59
N THR A 37 18.39 -5.15 -1.83
CA THR A 37 18.82 -4.14 -0.86
C THR A 37 17.93 -2.90 -0.95
N GLU A 38 17.90 -2.12 0.13
CA GLU A 38 17.25 -0.82 0.16
C GLU A 38 17.88 0.16 -0.85
N GLU A 39 19.20 0.11 -1.03
CA GLU A 39 19.90 0.90 -2.04
C GLU A 39 19.42 0.56 -3.47
N ALA A 40 19.23 -0.73 -3.79
CA ALA A 40 18.70 -1.15 -5.09
C ALA A 40 17.27 -0.63 -5.31
N ARG A 41 16.43 -0.65 -4.27
CA ARG A 41 15.08 -0.07 -4.30
C ARG A 41 15.12 1.44 -4.56
N ALA A 42 15.95 2.17 -3.81
CA ALA A 42 16.10 3.61 -3.95
C ALA A 42 16.58 4.01 -5.35
N ASN A 43 17.59 3.32 -5.88
CA ASN A 43 18.10 3.54 -7.24
C ASN A 43 17.03 3.27 -8.31
N TRP A 44 16.23 2.22 -8.14
CA TRP A 44 15.12 1.93 -9.05
C TRP A 44 14.04 3.02 -9.01
N VAL A 45 13.62 3.44 -7.81
CA VAL A 45 12.65 4.53 -7.62
C VAL A 45 13.13 5.82 -8.29
N ALA A 46 14.41 6.16 -8.14
CA ALA A 46 15.00 7.33 -8.77
C ALA A 46 15.01 7.22 -10.31
N ALA A 47 15.36 6.06 -10.86
CA ALA A 47 15.37 5.82 -12.30
C ALA A 47 13.97 5.93 -12.93
N VAL A 48 12.97 5.32 -12.30
CA VAL A 48 11.57 5.37 -12.76
C VAL A 48 11.04 6.82 -12.69
N ALA A 49 11.32 7.54 -11.60
CA ALA A 49 10.91 8.94 -11.46
C ALA A 49 11.55 9.84 -12.51
N ALA A 50 12.87 9.74 -12.71
CA ALA A 50 13.60 10.55 -13.69
C ALA A 50 13.08 10.30 -15.11
N PHE A 51 12.88 9.03 -15.47
CA PHE A 51 12.33 8.69 -16.77
C PHE A 51 10.89 9.17 -16.93
N GLY A 52 10.04 9.02 -15.90
CA GLY A 52 8.66 9.49 -15.95
C GLY A 52 8.54 10.99 -16.14
N VAL A 53 9.38 11.77 -15.46
CA VAL A 53 9.46 13.22 -15.66
C VAL A 53 9.94 13.54 -17.07
N TYR A 54 10.97 12.87 -17.57
CA TYR A 54 11.53 13.10 -18.90
C TYR A 54 10.54 12.77 -20.03
N ALA A 55 9.94 11.57 -20.01
CA ALA A 55 9.09 11.07 -21.08
C ALA A 55 7.68 11.68 -21.06
N TRP A 56 7.15 12.01 -19.89
CA TRP A 56 5.72 12.34 -19.72
C TRP A 56 5.44 13.62 -18.93
N GLY A 57 6.42 14.20 -18.24
CA GLY A 57 6.28 15.46 -17.49
C GLY A 57 5.06 15.52 -16.59
N ALA A 58 4.21 16.53 -16.79
CA ALA A 58 3.00 16.75 -15.99
C ALA A 58 2.02 15.56 -16.00
N ARG A 59 1.99 14.75 -17.07
CA ARG A 59 1.11 13.57 -17.17
C ARG A 59 1.54 12.47 -16.20
N PHE A 60 2.84 12.30 -15.99
CA PHE A 60 3.35 11.37 -14.98
C PHE A 60 3.03 11.85 -13.57
N HIS A 61 3.22 13.14 -13.28
CA HIS A 61 2.83 13.71 -11.97
C HIS A 61 1.32 13.55 -11.69
N ALA A 62 0.47 13.88 -12.66
CA ALA A 62 -0.98 13.70 -12.52
C ALA A 62 -1.35 12.23 -12.29
N ALA A 63 -0.68 11.29 -12.98
CA ALA A 63 -0.88 9.87 -12.78
C ALA A 63 -0.41 9.38 -11.40
N CYS A 64 0.72 9.91 -10.88
CA CYS A 64 1.18 9.64 -9.53
C CYS A 64 0.18 10.14 -8.49
N THR A 65 -0.31 11.37 -8.60
CA THR A 65 -1.33 11.91 -7.69
C THR A 65 -2.61 11.09 -7.74
N ALA A 66 -3.13 10.81 -8.94
CA ALA A 66 -4.35 10.02 -9.11
C ALA A 66 -4.20 8.56 -8.62
N SER A 67 -3.02 7.96 -8.79
CA SER A 67 -2.76 6.59 -8.32
C SER A 67 -2.50 6.54 -6.81
N PHE A 68 -1.94 7.59 -6.23
CA PHE A 68 -1.64 7.70 -4.81
C PHE A 68 -2.88 8.04 -3.98
N CYS A 69 -3.65 9.05 -4.41
CA CYS A 69 -4.93 9.38 -3.79
C CYS A 69 -6.01 8.31 -4.10
N GLY A 70 -5.71 7.39 -5.04
CA GLY A 70 -6.67 6.48 -5.65
C GLY A 70 -7.75 7.24 -6.44
N PRO A 71 -8.66 6.55 -7.15
CA PRO A 71 -10.03 7.08 -7.13
C PRO A 71 -10.41 7.29 -5.66
N ALA A 72 -11.37 8.17 -5.36
CA ALA A 72 -12.16 8.02 -4.14
C ALA A 72 -12.88 6.66 -4.22
N ALA A 73 -12.13 5.56 -4.13
CA ALA A 73 -12.61 4.23 -3.89
C ALA A 73 -13.40 4.45 -2.62
N GLN A 74 -14.72 4.36 -2.73
CA GLN A 74 -15.65 4.38 -1.60
C GLN A 74 -14.92 3.71 -0.47
N GLN A 75 -14.46 4.49 0.51
CA GLN A 75 -13.73 3.94 1.63
C GLN A 75 -14.63 2.82 2.12
N LYS A 76 -14.12 1.60 2.22
CA LYS A 76 -14.90 0.47 2.70
C LYS A 76 -14.36 0.12 4.05
N GLU A 77 -15.26 -0.15 4.98
CA GLU A 77 -14.90 -0.65 6.30
C GLU A 77 -15.32 -2.11 6.43
N PRO A 78 -14.48 -2.95 7.08
CA PRO A 78 -14.85 -4.33 7.38
C PRO A 78 -15.90 -4.32 8.51
N VAL A 79 -16.91 -5.16 8.36
CA VAL A 79 -17.92 -5.41 9.40
C VAL A 79 -18.17 -6.90 9.57
N CYS A 80 -18.53 -7.29 10.79
CA CYS A 80 -18.92 -8.65 11.10
C CYS A 80 -20.18 -9.03 10.32
N ASP A 81 -20.17 -10.18 9.68
CA ASP A 81 -21.32 -10.73 8.98
C ASP A 81 -22.47 -11.09 9.95
N SER A 82 -22.16 -11.47 11.18
CA SER A 82 -23.12 -11.89 12.19
C SER A 82 -23.76 -10.70 12.92
N CYS A 83 -22.95 -9.79 13.48
CA CYS A 83 -23.43 -8.70 14.34
C CYS A 83 -23.32 -7.30 13.73
N ALA A 84 -22.79 -7.17 12.50
CA ALA A 84 -22.59 -5.89 11.80
C ALA A 84 -21.64 -4.87 12.49
N SER A 85 -20.95 -5.27 13.57
CA SER A 85 -19.93 -4.44 14.22
C SER A 85 -18.74 -4.19 13.29
N ALA A 86 -18.19 -2.98 13.32
CA ALA A 86 -16.94 -2.62 12.64
C ALA A 86 -15.69 -2.92 13.49
N ASP A 87 -15.88 -3.45 14.71
CA ASP A 87 -14.81 -3.81 15.63
C ASP A 87 -14.21 -5.17 15.26
N ILE A 88 -13.46 -5.17 14.15
CA ILE A 88 -12.80 -6.33 13.56
C ILE A 88 -11.28 -6.19 13.75
N VAL A 89 -10.68 -7.19 14.36
CA VAL A 89 -9.22 -7.30 14.49
C VAL A 89 -8.71 -8.47 13.65
N ARG A 90 -7.40 -8.47 13.37
CA ARG A 90 -6.70 -9.58 12.74
C ARG A 90 -5.46 -9.93 13.56
N ASP A 91 -5.11 -11.19 13.53
CA ASP A 91 -3.85 -11.64 14.11
C ASP A 91 -2.68 -11.18 13.26
N ALA A 92 -1.58 -10.90 13.93
CA ALA A 92 -0.34 -10.44 13.31
C ALA A 92 0.86 -11.17 13.89
N SER A 93 1.85 -11.40 13.04
CA SER A 93 3.16 -11.86 13.44
C SER A 93 4.09 -10.68 13.69
N ALA A 94 4.80 -10.71 14.81
CA ALA A 94 5.90 -9.81 15.11
C ALA A 94 7.19 -10.60 15.29
N MET A 95 8.31 -10.05 14.81
CA MET A 95 9.63 -10.65 14.93
C MET A 95 10.55 -9.76 15.77
N TRP A 96 11.28 -10.39 16.68
CA TRP A 96 12.29 -9.74 17.51
C TRP A 96 13.51 -9.35 16.68
N ASP A 97 13.83 -8.06 16.63
CA ASP A 97 15.07 -7.56 16.04
C ASP A 97 16.11 -7.39 17.15
N SER A 98 17.12 -8.26 17.17
CA SER A 98 18.20 -8.22 18.15
C SER A 98 19.13 -7.03 18.00
N ARG A 99 19.18 -6.37 16.84
CA ARG A 99 20.01 -5.19 16.58
C ARG A 99 19.40 -3.93 17.18
N THR A 100 18.07 -3.82 17.13
CA THR A 100 17.35 -2.66 17.67
C THR A 100 16.78 -2.93 19.06
N GLY A 101 16.70 -4.20 19.48
CA GLY A 101 16.10 -4.61 20.75
C GLY A 101 14.59 -4.38 20.79
N GLN A 102 13.93 -4.46 19.63
CA GLN A 102 12.52 -4.13 19.47
C GLN A 102 11.76 -5.21 18.70
N TRP A 103 10.46 -5.29 18.93
CA TRP A 103 9.55 -6.08 18.11
C TRP A 103 9.21 -5.31 16.83
N SER A 104 9.31 -5.99 15.70
CA SER A 104 8.96 -5.46 14.39
C SER A 104 7.75 -6.21 13.85
N PHE A 105 6.80 -5.47 13.29
CA PHE A 105 5.65 -6.06 12.60
C PHE A 105 6.11 -6.76 11.31
N VAL A 106 5.66 -8.00 11.08
CA VAL A 106 6.11 -8.82 9.94
C VAL A 106 4.97 -9.08 8.96
N ASP A 107 3.84 -9.61 9.44
CA ASP A 107 2.74 -10.03 8.56
C ASP A 107 1.39 -10.07 9.31
N ILE A 108 0.29 -10.07 8.56
CA ILE A 108 -1.09 -10.25 9.07
C ILE A 108 -1.63 -11.59 8.60
N TYR A 109 -2.18 -12.38 9.53
CA TYR A 109 -2.86 -13.63 9.21
C TYR A 109 -4.27 -13.41 8.67
N ASP A 110 -4.77 -14.34 7.89
CA ASP A 110 -6.10 -14.34 7.27
C ASP A 110 -7.26 -14.50 8.26
N CYS A 111 -6.99 -14.89 9.50
CA CYS A 111 -7.99 -14.96 10.54
C CYS A 111 -8.45 -13.56 10.98
N HIS A 112 -9.77 -13.37 11.03
CA HIS A 112 -10.40 -12.16 11.55
C HIS A 112 -11.18 -12.50 12.80
N THR A 113 -11.19 -11.59 13.77
CA THR A 113 -11.95 -11.73 15.02
C THR A 113 -12.83 -10.51 15.23
N CYS A 114 -14.13 -10.72 15.44
CA CYS A 114 -15.02 -9.65 15.86
C CYS A 114 -14.98 -9.51 17.38
N GLN A 115 -14.53 -8.36 17.88
CA GLN A 115 -14.45 -8.10 19.32
C GLN A 115 -15.82 -7.96 19.99
N ALA A 116 -16.88 -7.66 19.22
CA ALA A 116 -18.22 -7.47 19.76
C ALA A 116 -19.00 -8.78 19.99
N CYS A 117 -18.78 -9.79 19.14
CA CYS A 117 -19.48 -11.08 19.25
C CYS A 117 -18.55 -12.29 19.35
N GLU A 118 -17.24 -12.04 19.46
CA GLU A 118 -16.17 -13.03 19.62
C GLU A 118 -16.10 -14.09 18.51
N ARG A 119 -16.81 -13.87 17.40
CA ARG A 119 -16.75 -14.75 16.25
C ARG A 119 -15.40 -14.59 15.57
N GLU A 120 -14.81 -15.71 15.20
CA GLU A 120 -13.50 -15.80 14.56
C GLU A 120 -13.60 -16.59 13.25
N GLY A 121 -12.77 -16.22 12.27
CA GLY A 121 -12.53 -16.99 11.05
C GLY A 121 -12.27 -16.14 9.81
N ASP A 122 -11.88 -16.80 8.73
CA ASP A 122 -11.39 -16.12 7.52
C ASP A 122 -12.49 -15.46 6.67
N THR A 123 -13.75 -15.79 6.97
CA THR A 123 -14.92 -15.41 6.16
C THR A 123 -15.96 -14.58 6.92
N ILE A 124 -15.63 -14.11 8.13
CA ILE A 124 -16.59 -13.39 8.97
C ILE A 124 -16.78 -11.92 8.56
N VAL A 125 -16.03 -11.42 7.58
CA VAL A 125 -16.01 -10.01 7.17
C VAL A 125 -16.86 -9.79 5.93
N ARG A 126 -17.76 -8.78 6.01
CA ARG A 126 -18.32 -8.10 4.84
C ARG A 126 -17.77 -6.68 4.75
N TRP A 127 -17.69 -6.16 3.53
CA TRP A 127 -17.27 -4.78 3.29
C TRP A 127 -18.49 -3.90 3.04
N ARG A 128 -18.65 -2.84 3.84
CA ARG A 128 -19.67 -1.81 3.59
C ARG A 128 -19.01 -0.48 3.23
N PRO A 129 -19.70 0.41 2.49
CA PRO A 129 -19.24 1.79 2.34
C PRO A 129 -19.05 2.43 3.72
N HIS A 130 -17.87 2.94 3.97
CA HIS A 130 -17.52 3.74 5.12
C HIS A 130 -18.29 5.06 5.02
N GLN A 131 -19.10 5.35 6.02
CA GLN A 131 -19.74 6.64 6.15
C GLN A 131 -18.68 7.61 6.64
N GLY A 132 -18.10 8.38 5.71
CA GLY A 132 -16.92 9.19 5.92
C GLY A 132 -16.93 9.90 7.27
N VAL A 133 -15.97 9.54 8.12
CA VAL A 133 -15.64 10.31 9.31
C VAL A 133 -14.42 11.14 8.94
N GLU A 134 -14.50 12.46 9.14
CA GLU A 134 -13.34 13.37 9.02
C GLU A 134 -12.14 12.76 9.78
N PRO A 135 -10.98 12.59 9.14
CA PRO A 135 -9.85 11.91 9.76
C PRO A 135 -9.34 12.68 10.99
N ILE A 136 -9.32 12.03 12.15
CA ILE A 136 -8.82 12.59 13.42
C ILE A 136 -7.28 12.65 13.49
N PHE A 137 -6.55 12.13 12.50
CA PHE A 137 -5.09 12.14 12.52
C PHE A 137 -4.49 13.38 11.85
N ARG A 138 -4.19 14.39 12.66
CA ARG A 138 -3.22 15.44 12.35
C ARG A 138 -1.80 14.90 12.63
N PHE A 139 -0.92 15.03 11.63
CA PHE A 139 0.54 14.76 11.63
C PHE A 139 1.01 13.31 11.41
N ILE A 140 1.42 13.00 10.17
CA ILE A 140 2.84 12.99 9.74
C ILE A 140 2.88 13.58 8.32
N GLN A 141 3.49 14.76 8.16
CA GLN A 141 3.75 15.35 6.85
C GLN A 141 4.87 14.57 6.16
N GLU A 142 4.54 13.93 5.03
CA GLU A 142 5.48 13.59 3.94
C GLU A 142 4.78 13.00 2.69
N ALA A 143 3.44 12.84 2.72
CA ALA A 143 2.66 12.54 1.52
C ALA A 143 2.25 13.84 0.81
N PRO A 144 2.22 13.87 -0.55
CA PRO A 144 1.62 14.99 -1.27
C PRO A 144 0.15 15.13 -0.85
N ALA A 145 -0.26 16.36 -0.55
CA ALA A 145 -1.65 16.66 -0.21
C ALA A 145 -2.56 16.25 -1.38
N CYS A 146 -3.47 15.33 -1.11
CA CYS A 146 -4.77 15.33 -1.76
C CYS A 146 -5.58 16.50 -1.14
#